data_AF-A0A947BN99-F1
#
_entry.id   AF-A0A947BN99-F1
#
_cell.length_a   1.000
_cell.length_b   1.000
_cell.length_c   1.000
_cell.angle_alpha   90.00
_cell.angle_beta   90.00
_cell.angle_gamma   90.00
#
_symmetry.space_group_name_H-M   'P 1'
#
loop_
_entity.id
_entity.type
_entity.pdbx_description
1 polymer ?
#
loop_
_entity_poly.entity_id
_entity_poly.type
_entity_poly.pdbx_seq_one_letter_code
_entity_poly.pdbx_strand_id
1 'polypeptide(L)' 'MSYIPSDLLFTSSHEWVRDEGDDTVTIGITDHA' A
#
# COMPACT_ATOMS: atom_id res chain seq x y z
N MET A 1 15.87 3.18 -12.62
CA MET A 1 14.56 2.58 -12.98
C MET A 1 13.84 2.27 -11.68
N SER A 2 12.73 2.97 -11.39
CA SER A 2 11.98 2.76 -10.15
C SER A 2 11.08 1.53 -10.32
N TYR A 3 11.23 0.55 -9.44
CA TYR A 3 10.42 -0.67 -9.42
C TYR A 3 9.16 -0.36 -8.62
N ILE A 4 8.03 -0.16 -9.31
CA ILE A 4 6.72 0.02 -8.67
C ILE A 4 6.04 -1.34 -8.68
N PRO A 5 5.87 -2.00 -7.52
CA PRO A 5 5.17 -3.28 -7.43
C PRO A 5 3.73 -3.12 -7.93
N SER A 6 3.32 -3.98 -8.85
CA SER A 6 1.96 -3.98 -9.45
C SER A 6 0.84 -4.34 -8.47
N ASP A 7 1.20 -4.84 -7.29
CA ASP A 7 0.27 -5.29 -6.25
C ASP A 7 0.00 -4.23 -5.17
N LEU A 8 0.53 -3.01 -5.32
CA LEU A 8 0.29 -1.92 -4.37
C LEU A 8 -0.71 -0.91 -4.96
N LEU A 9 -1.90 -0.87 -4.35
CA LEU A 9 -2.90 0.17 -4.59
C LEU A 9 -2.57 1.38 -3.70
N PHE A 10 -2.33 2.53 -4.32
CA PHE A 10 -2.01 3.78 -3.62
C PHE A 10 -3.26 4.68 -3.56
N THR A 11 -3.60 5.19 -2.37
CA THR A 11 -4.61 6.25 -2.26
C THR A 11 -3.95 7.62 -2.48
N SER A 12 -4.70 8.60 -3.00
CA SER A 12 -4.24 9.99 -3.16
C SER A 12 -3.83 10.66 -1.85
N SER A 13 -4.12 10.02 -0.71
CA SER A 13 -3.80 10.48 0.65
C SER A 13 -2.54 9.83 1.23
N HIS A 14 -1.68 9.24 0.40
CA HIS A 14 -0.48 8.56 0.87
C HIS A 14 -0.77 7.34 1.75
N GLU A 15 -1.84 6.59 1.48
CA GLU A 15 -2.14 5.36 2.20
C GLU A 15 -1.89 4.15 1.28
N TRP A 16 -1.43 3.05 1.88
CA TRP A 16 -1.27 1.75 1.23
C TRP A 16 -2.08 0.70 1.96
N VAL A 17 -2.57 -0.27 1.19
CA VAL A 17 -3.32 -1.42 1.69
C VAL A 17 -2.59 -2.69 1.25
N ARG A 18 -2.40 -3.62 2.18
CA ARG A 18 -1.90 -4.98 1.90
C ARG A 18 -2.91 -6.00 2.41
N ASP A 19 -3.31 -6.88 1.51
CA ASP A 19 -4.13 -8.05 1.83
C ASP A 19 -3.23 -9.13 2.43
N GLU A 20 -3.59 -9.64 3.61
CA GLU A 20 -2.84 -10.69 4.31
C GLU A 20 -3.40 -12.10 4.00
N GLY A 21 -4.54 -12.20 3.30
CA GLY A 21 -5.11 -13.46 2.84
C GLY A 21 -5.87 -14.29 3.89
N ASP A 22 -6.14 -13.73 5.07
CA ASP A 22 -6.84 -14.35 6.19
C ASP A 22 -8.08 -13.56 6.64
N ASP A 23 -8.77 -12.94 5.69
CA ASP A 23 -9.85 -11.95 5.90
C ASP A 23 -9.39 -10.69 6.68
N THR A 24 -8.08 -10.49 6.85
CA THR A 24 -7.51 -9.27 7.43
C THR A 24 -6.73 -8.45 6.40
N VAL A 25 -6.75 -7.14 6.59
CA VAL A 25 -5.99 -6.18 5.76
C VAL A 25 -5.17 -5.26 6.64
N THR A 26 -3.94 -4.99 6.21
CA THR A 26 -3.06 -4.01 6.84
C THR A 26 -3.16 -2.70 6.07
N ILE A 27 -3.42 -1.60 6.78
CA ILE A 27 -3.44 -0.24 6.24
C ILE A 27 -2.31 0.55 6.87
N GLY A 28 -1.49 1.21 6.04
CA GLY A 28 -0.41 2.08 6.50
C GLY A 28 -0.37 3.40 5.75
N ILE A 29 0.24 4.40 6.36
CA ILE A 29 0.51 5.71 5.77
C ILE A 29 1.95 5.68 5.23
N THR A 30 2.15 6.08 3.98
CA THR A 30 3.48 6.22 3.39
C THR A 30 4.15 7.44 4.02
N ASP A 31 5.41 7.28 4.43
CA ASP A 31 6.25 8.40 4.85
C ASP A 31 6.48 9.29 3.62
N HIS A 32 5.69 10.36 3.50
CA HIS A 32 5.92 11.42 2.53
C HIS A 32 6.45 12.63 3.28
N ALA A 33 7.72 12.96 3.05
CA ALA A 33 8.34 14.21 3.47
C ALA A 33 7.88 15.37 2.56
#